data_AF-A0AAW2XGS3-F1
#
_entry.id   AF-A0AAW2XGS3-F1
#
_cell.length_a   1.000
_cell.length_b   1.000
_cell.length_c   1.000
_cell.angle_alpha   90.00
_cell.angle_beta   90.00
_cell.angle_gamma   90.00
#
_symmetry.space_group_name_H-M   'P 1'
#
loop_
_entity.id
_entity.type
_entity.pdbx_description
1 polymer ?
#
loop_
_entity_poly.entity_id
_entity_poly.type
_entity_poly.pdbx_seq_one_letter_code
_entity_poly.pdbx_strand_id
1 'polypeptide(L)'
;MSLTRNIISCVVLSCIVFQAMAIEQNKRCVLTQKYTVHVENNLPWSSHAHPLHLHCASKDDDLGYHTLPLFDEFSWSFCENFWDSTLFFCHLWWNSLSGPKYKIFNVFDRSWAARCVSGSCYWAANGDGIQFTGHDPPVNWVKIYDWDNIGV
;
A
#
# COMPACT_ATOMS: atom_id res chain seq x y z
N MET A 1 -16.31 24.08 44.56
CA MET A 1 -15.91 22.65 44.63
C MET A 1 -16.49 21.79 43.50
N SER A 2 -17.73 22.02 43.02
CA SER A 2 -18.31 21.23 41.90
C SER A 2 -17.71 21.59 40.52
N LEU A 3 -17.52 22.88 40.24
CA LEU A 3 -17.05 23.37 38.95
C LEU A 3 -15.60 22.93 38.64
N THR A 4 -14.72 23.00 39.63
CA THR A 4 -13.31 22.57 39.52
C THR A 4 -13.19 21.07 39.26
N ARG A 5 -14.04 20.26 39.89
CA ARG A 5 -14.10 18.80 39.68
C ARG A 5 -14.55 18.45 38.25
N ASN A 6 -15.52 19.18 37.70
CA ASN A 6 -15.99 18.97 36.32
C ASN A 6 -14.91 19.37 35.30
N ILE A 7 -14.19 20.47 35.52
CA ILE A 7 -13.11 20.91 34.64
C ILE A 7 -11.95 19.90 34.65
N ILE A 8 -11.52 19.44 35.84
CA ILE A 8 -10.49 18.40 35.96
C ILE A 8 -10.93 17.12 35.24
N SER A 9 -12.19 16.72 35.39
CA SER A 9 -12.73 15.54 34.69
C SER A 9 -12.67 15.68 33.16
N CYS A 10 -12.97 16.87 32.62
CA CYS A 10 -12.91 17.11 31.18
C CYS A 10 -11.47 17.09 30.65
N VAL A 11 -10.53 17.67 31.38
CA VAL A 11 -9.10 17.68 31.00
C VAL A 11 -8.52 16.27 31.04
N VAL A 12 -8.89 15.47 32.04
CA VAL A 12 -8.47 14.06 32.11
C VAL A 12 -9.04 13.26 30.94
N LEU A 13 -10.33 13.43 30.62
CA LEU A 13 -10.96 12.79 29.46
C LEU A 13 -10.29 13.19 28.14
N SER A 14 -10.01 14.48 27.94
CA SER A 14 -9.34 14.94 26.72
C SER A 14 -7.92 14.38 26.62
N CYS A 15 -7.14 14.40 27.71
CA CYS A 15 -5.80 13.80 27.75
C CYS A 15 -5.80 12.30 27.45
N ILE A 16 -6.77 11.54 27.97
CA ILE A 16 -6.92 10.11 27.68
C ILE A 16 -7.21 9.89 26.19
N VAL A 17 -8.06 10.73 25.58
CA VAL A 17 -8.33 10.68 24.13
C VAL A 17 -7.07 11.02 23.34
N PHE A 18 -6.34 12.07 23.71
CA PHE A 18 -5.06 12.42 23.07
C PHE A 18 -4.01 11.31 23.19
N GLN A 19 -3.89 10.69 24.36
CA GLN A 19 -2.97 9.56 24.58
C GLN A 19 -3.37 8.33 23.76
N ALA A 20 -4.67 8.02 23.68
CA ALA A 20 -5.17 6.91 22.86
C ALA A 20 -4.90 7.11 21.37
N MET A 21 -4.97 8.36 20.87
CA MET A 21 -4.63 8.72 19.49
C MET A 21 -3.12 8.59 19.19
N ALA A 22 -2.27 8.70 20.22
CA ALA A 22 -0.81 8.60 20.11
C ALA A 22 -0.28 7.15 20.22
N ILE A 23 -1.15 6.16 20.47
CA ILE A 23 -0.74 4.75 20.47
C ILE A 23 -0.59 4.28 19.02
N GLU A 24 0.61 4.44 18.47
CA GLU A 24 1.02 3.66 17.31
C GLU A 24 1.29 2.22 17.71
N GLN A 25 1.03 1.29 16.78
CA GLN A 25 1.22 -0.16 16.89
C GLN A 25 0.07 -0.97 17.53
N ASN A 26 -1.18 -0.70 17.14
CA ASN A 26 -2.26 -1.69 16.90
C ASN A 26 -3.52 -0.97 16.35
N LYS A 27 -3.40 -0.39 15.14
CA LYS A 27 -4.46 0.39 14.49
C LYS A 27 -5.66 -0.51 14.12
N ARG A 28 -6.54 -0.80 15.08
CA ARG A 28 -7.94 -1.09 14.74
C ARG A 28 -8.48 0.23 14.18
N CYS A 29 -8.81 0.24 12.89
CA CYS A 29 -9.45 1.40 12.29
C CYS A 29 -10.86 1.50 12.90
N VAL A 30 -11.01 2.34 13.93
CA VAL A 30 -12.25 2.40 14.74
C VAL A 30 -13.40 3.01 13.94
N LEU A 31 -13.08 3.97 13.05
CA LEU A 31 -14.06 4.77 12.31
C LEU A 31 -13.91 4.66 10.79
N THR A 32 -12.85 4.03 10.30
CA THR A 32 -12.51 3.98 8.87
C THR A 32 -12.16 2.56 8.44
N GLN A 33 -12.14 2.33 7.13
CA GLN A 33 -11.78 1.04 6.57
C GLN A 33 -10.27 0.82 6.66
N LYS A 34 -9.86 -0.40 7.02
CA LYS A 34 -8.46 -0.84 6.91
C LYS A 34 -8.21 -1.37 5.51
N TYR A 35 -7.10 -0.96 4.91
CA TYR A 35 -6.59 -1.56 3.68
C TYR A 35 -5.20 -2.15 3.89
N THR A 36 -4.90 -3.20 3.14
CA THR A 36 -3.56 -3.77 3.00
C THR A 36 -3.24 -3.83 1.51
N VAL A 37 -2.11 -3.23 1.13
CA VAL A 37 -1.60 -3.28 -0.23
C VAL A 37 -0.44 -4.26 -0.26
N HIS A 38 -0.44 -5.13 -1.26
CA HIS A 38 0.57 -6.15 -1.50
C HIS A 38 1.17 -5.91 -2.88
N VAL A 39 2.50 -5.89 -2.96
CA VAL A 39 3.26 -5.81 -4.22
C VAL A 39 4.18 -7.02 -4.28
N GLU A 40 3.90 -7.96 -5.17
CA GLU A 40 4.64 -9.21 -5.33
C GLU A 40 5.49 -9.23 -6.60
N ASN A 41 6.65 -9.89 -6.51
CA ASN A 41 7.49 -10.18 -7.65
C ASN A 41 7.13 -11.54 -8.25
N ASN A 42 6.31 -11.52 -9.31
CA ASN A 42 5.96 -12.69 -10.13
C ASN A 42 6.61 -12.63 -11.53
N LEU A 43 7.83 -12.09 -11.60
CA LEU A 43 8.59 -12.04 -12.85
C LEU A 43 8.90 -13.45 -13.35
N PRO A 44 9.22 -13.64 -14.65
CA PRO A 44 9.56 -14.96 -15.17
C PRO A 44 10.79 -15.53 -14.47
N TRP A 45 10.83 -16.84 -14.27
CA TRP A 45 12.00 -17.52 -13.67
C TRP A 45 13.32 -17.23 -14.40
N SER A 46 13.29 -16.98 -15.72
CA SER A 46 14.45 -16.55 -16.51
C SER A 46 15.10 -15.26 -15.99
N SER A 47 14.41 -14.51 -15.15
CA SER A 47 14.82 -13.23 -14.59
C SER A 47 15.14 -13.29 -13.10
N HIS A 48 15.32 -14.49 -12.52
CA HIS A 48 15.66 -14.67 -11.10
C HIS A 48 16.92 -13.90 -10.63
N ALA A 49 17.88 -13.67 -11.53
CA ALA A 49 19.09 -12.88 -11.25
C ALA A 49 18.86 -11.36 -11.27
N HIS A 50 17.66 -10.91 -11.68
CA HIS A 50 17.27 -9.51 -11.81
C HIS A 50 16.04 -9.26 -10.92
N PRO A 51 16.24 -8.91 -9.63
CA PRO A 51 15.12 -8.69 -8.72
C PRO A 51 14.26 -7.52 -9.17
N LEU A 52 13.02 -7.51 -8.70
CA LEU A 52 12.14 -6.35 -8.83
C LEU A 52 12.57 -5.32 -7.80
N HIS A 53 12.76 -4.08 -8.23
CA HIS A 53 12.93 -2.96 -7.33
C HIS A 53 11.66 -2.12 -7.30
N LEU A 54 11.35 -1.57 -6.13
CA LEU A 54 10.21 -0.69 -5.96
C LEU A 54 10.50 0.44 -4.97
N HIS A 55 9.86 1.57 -5.20
CA HIS A 55 9.74 2.68 -4.25
C HIS A 55 8.26 3.06 -4.17
N CYS A 56 7.68 2.96 -2.98
CA CYS A 56 6.28 3.31 -2.75
C CYS A 56 6.20 4.48 -1.78
N ALA A 57 5.25 5.38 -2.01
CA ALA A 57 5.00 6.51 -1.13
C ALA A 57 3.56 7.01 -1.26
N SER A 58 3.11 7.73 -0.25
CA SER A 58 1.98 8.66 -0.33
C SER A 58 2.50 10.10 -0.34
N LYS A 59 1.60 11.07 -0.21
CA LYS A 59 2.00 12.48 0.01
C LYS A 59 2.74 12.65 1.35
N ASP A 60 2.32 11.92 2.37
CA ASP A 60 2.72 12.16 3.77
C ASP A 60 3.65 11.06 4.32
N ASP A 61 3.67 9.88 3.70
CA ASP A 61 4.43 8.70 4.13
C ASP A 61 5.31 8.17 3.00
N ASP A 62 6.63 8.16 3.22
CA ASP A 62 7.57 7.46 2.35
C ASP A 62 7.78 6.03 2.87
N LEU A 63 7.34 5.03 2.10
CA LEU A 63 7.52 3.62 2.46
C LEU A 63 8.90 3.09 2.07
N GLY A 64 9.68 3.89 1.34
CA GLY A 64 11.08 3.62 1.01
C GLY A 64 11.29 2.67 -0.16
N TYR A 65 12.59 2.43 -0.42
CA TYR A 65 13.07 1.58 -1.49
C TYR A 65 13.18 0.13 -1.02
N HIS A 66 12.65 -0.80 -1.81
CA HIS A 66 12.71 -2.23 -1.55
C HIS A 66 13.25 -2.98 -2.77
N THR A 67 13.92 -4.09 -2.51
CA THR A 67 14.37 -5.02 -3.54
C THR A 67 13.75 -6.37 -3.24
N LEU A 68 12.90 -6.83 -4.13
CA LEU A 68 12.17 -8.09 -4.01
C LEU A 68 12.83 -9.16 -4.88
N PRO A 69 13.43 -10.20 -4.27
CA PRO A 69 13.75 -11.43 -4.95
C PRO A 69 12.52 -12.04 -5.64
N LEU A 70 12.75 -13.02 -6.50
CA LEU A 70 11.67 -13.73 -7.17
C LEU A 70 10.75 -14.41 -6.15
N PHE A 71 9.43 -14.26 -6.34
CA PHE A 71 8.37 -14.76 -5.45
C PHE A 71 8.31 -14.12 -4.05
N ASP A 72 9.03 -13.02 -3.83
CA ASP A 72 8.93 -12.24 -2.60
C ASP A 72 7.91 -11.11 -2.72
N GLU A 73 7.50 -10.55 -1.59
CA GLU A 73 6.41 -9.57 -1.48
C GLU A 73 6.78 -8.41 -0.54
N PHE A 74 6.38 -7.20 -0.93
CA PHE A 74 6.31 -6.04 -0.04
C PHE A 74 4.86 -5.67 0.23
N SER A 75 4.48 -5.59 1.51
CA SER A 75 3.13 -5.15 1.90
C SER A 75 3.12 -4.21 3.10
N TRP A 76 2.08 -3.40 3.16
CA TRP A 76 1.80 -2.51 4.28
C TRP A 76 0.30 -2.35 4.47
N SER A 77 -0.10 -2.05 5.70
CA SER A 77 -1.49 -1.71 6.03
C SER A 77 -1.61 -0.28 6.50
N PHE A 78 -2.75 0.34 6.18
CA PHE A 78 -3.12 1.65 6.68
C PHE A 78 -4.61 1.72 6.98
N CYS A 79 -5.00 2.71 7.77
CA CYS A 79 -6.41 3.09 7.92
C CYS A 79 -6.68 4.21 6.92
N GLU A 80 -7.75 4.07 6.14
CA GLU A 80 -8.23 5.14 5.28
C GLU A 80 -8.54 6.39 6.13
N ASN A 81 -8.44 7.57 5.52
CA ASN A 81 -8.86 8.80 6.16
C ASN A 81 -10.36 9.03 6.00
N PHE A 82 -10.94 9.86 6.87
CA PHE A 82 -12.38 10.10 6.88
C PHE A 82 -12.95 10.69 5.56
N TRP A 83 -12.08 11.21 4.69
CA TRP A 83 -12.43 11.85 3.43
C TRP A 83 -12.18 10.96 2.20
N ASP A 84 -11.85 9.68 2.38
CA ASP A 84 -11.50 8.72 1.33
C ASP A 84 -10.45 9.28 0.33
N SER A 85 -9.45 9.98 0.86
CA SER A 85 -8.48 10.73 0.05
C SER A 85 -7.07 10.16 0.10
N THR A 86 -6.87 9.00 0.76
CA THR A 86 -5.56 8.37 0.81
C THR A 86 -5.15 7.91 -0.58
N LEU A 87 -3.90 8.18 -0.93
CA LEU A 87 -3.32 7.76 -2.19
C LEU A 87 -1.91 7.25 -1.92
N PHE A 88 -1.62 6.05 -2.43
CA PHE A 88 -0.27 5.52 -2.52
C PHE A 88 0.05 5.26 -3.98
N PHE A 89 1.25 5.66 -4.39
CA PHE A 89 1.82 5.33 -5.69
C PHE A 89 3.09 4.52 -5.48
N CYS A 90 3.41 3.70 -6.46
CA CYS A 90 4.67 2.98 -6.51
C CYS A 90 5.35 3.19 -7.86
N HIS A 91 6.67 3.31 -7.82
CA HIS A 91 7.56 3.16 -8.95
C HIS A 91 8.18 1.76 -8.87
N LEU A 92 7.94 0.93 -9.89
CA LEU A 92 8.51 -0.41 -10.01
C LEU A 92 9.49 -0.42 -11.19
N TRP A 93 10.62 -1.08 -11.06
CA TRP A 93 11.56 -1.27 -12.17
C TRP A 93 12.36 -2.57 -12.03
N TRP A 94 12.78 -3.09 -13.18
CA TRP A 94 13.61 -4.29 -13.25
C TRP A 94 14.34 -4.37 -14.59
N ASN A 95 15.37 -5.20 -14.67
CA ASN A 95 16.13 -5.44 -15.89
C ASN A 95 15.64 -6.71 -16.58
N SER A 96 14.88 -6.55 -17.66
CA SER A 96 14.45 -7.66 -18.50
C SER A 96 15.49 -8.01 -19.55
N LEU A 97 15.34 -9.18 -20.20
CA LEU A 97 16.21 -9.58 -21.31
C LEU A 97 16.16 -8.61 -22.50
N SER A 98 15.05 -7.89 -22.68
CA SER A 98 14.89 -6.88 -23.74
C SER A 98 15.26 -5.46 -23.29
N GLY A 99 15.84 -5.31 -22.09
CA GLY A 99 16.27 -4.03 -21.53
C GLY A 99 15.52 -3.62 -20.25
N PRO A 100 15.87 -2.46 -19.67
CA PRO A 100 15.26 -1.93 -18.46
C PRO A 100 13.78 -1.59 -18.67
N LYS A 101 12.96 -1.99 -17.71
CA LYS A 101 11.51 -1.75 -17.69
C LYS A 101 11.13 -1.03 -16.40
N TYR A 102 10.16 -0.14 -16.48
CA TYR A 102 9.62 0.54 -15.31
C TYR A 102 8.13 0.84 -15.43
N LYS A 103 7.48 1.09 -14.29
CA LYS A 103 6.12 1.63 -14.24
C LYS A 103 5.91 2.46 -13.00
N ILE A 104 5.27 3.62 -13.15
CA ILE A 104 4.79 4.45 -12.04
C ILE A 104 3.28 4.50 -12.10
N PHE A 105 2.61 4.12 -11.00
CA PHE A 105 1.16 4.08 -10.95
C PHE A 105 0.63 4.15 -9.50
N ASN A 106 -0.64 4.53 -9.35
CA ASN A 106 -1.32 4.46 -8.07
C ASN A 106 -1.63 3.00 -7.73
N VAL A 107 -1.04 2.50 -6.66
CA VAL A 107 -1.37 1.17 -6.11
C VAL A 107 -2.61 1.24 -5.22
N PHE A 108 -2.95 2.44 -4.74
CA PHE A 108 -4.17 2.69 -3.99
C PHE A 108 -4.64 4.12 -4.18
N ASP A 109 -5.92 4.28 -4.44
CA ASP A 109 -6.68 5.53 -4.33
C ASP A 109 -8.17 5.17 -4.16
N ARG A 110 -9.03 6.19 -4.09
CA ARG A 110 -10.48 6.01 -3.97
C ARG A 110 -11.09 5.09 -5.04
N SER A 111 -10.53 5.06 -6.25
CA SER A 111 -11.02 4.21 -7.35
C SER A 111 -10.63 2.74 -7.17
N TRP A 112 -9.45 2.50 -6.58
CA TRP A 112 -8.97 1.16 -6.23
C TRP A 112 -9.62 0.60 -4.97
N ALA A 113 -9.96 1.45 -4.00
CA ALA A 113 -10.61 1.06 -2.76
C ALA A 113 -11.83 0.14 -2.96
N ALA A 114 -12.69 0.46 -3.93
CA ALA A 114 -13.88 -0.33 -4.26
C ALA A 114 -13.58 -1.70 -4.90
N ARG A 115 -12.36 -1.90 -5.42
CA ARG A 115 -11.91 -3.13 -6.05
C ARG A 115 -11.19 -4.05 -5.08
N CYS A 116 -10.76 -3.55 -3.93
CA CYS A 116 -10.06 -4.32 -2.89
C CYS A 116 -11.05 -5.03 -1.97
N VAL A 117 -11.32 -6.30 -2.22
CA VAL A 117 -12.29 -7.10 -1.47
C VAL A 117 -11.75 -7.32 -0.06
N SER A 118 -12.59 -7.06 0.94
CA SER A 118 -12.21 -7.14 2.37
C SER A 118 -11.02 -6.24 2.75
N GLY A 119 -10.70 -5.24 1.93
CA GLY A 119 -9.58 -4.32 2.16
C GLY A 119 -8.23 -4.80 1.63
N SER A 120 -8.16 -5.93 0.92
CA SER A 120 -6.90 -6.44 0.36
C SER A 120 -6.74 -6.03 -1.10
N CYS A 121 -5.60 -5.43 -1.44
CA CYS A 121 -5.25 -5.00 -2.79
C CYS A 121 -3.94 -5.68 -3.21
N TYR A 122 -3.99 -6.61 -4.17
CA TYR A 122 -2.80 -7.31 -4.64
C TYR A 122 -2.36 -6.80 -6.00
N TRP A 123 -1.07 -6.50 -6.10
CA TRP A 123 -0.39 -6.09 -7.31
C TRP A 123 0.78 -7.02 -7.60
N ALA A 124 0.82 -7.60 -8.80
CA ALA A 124 1.87 -8.52 -9.21
C ALA A 124 2.64 -7.98 -10.41
N ALA A 125 3.96 -7.85 -10.25
CA ALA A 125 4.86 -7.55 -11.34
C ALA A 125 5.13 -8.83 -12.13
N ASN A 126 4.61 -8.90 -13.36
CA ASN A 126 4.79 -10.03 -14.28
C ASN A 126 5.69 -9.61 -15.45
N GLY A 127 6.20 -10.58 -16.21
CA GLY A 127 7.10 -10.30 -17.33
C GLY A 127 6.49 -9.39 -18.40
N ASP A 128 5.18 -9.48 -18.61
CA ASP A 128 4.45 -8.75 -19.63
C ASP A 128 3.79 -7.47 -19.10
N GLY A 129 3.65 -7.29 -17.79
CA GLY A 129 3.09 -6.06 -17.19
C GLY A 129 2.72 -6.22 -15.72
N ILE A 130 1.93 -5.28 -15.22
CA ILE A 130 1.41 -5.27 -13.85
C ILE A 130 -0.01 -5.81 -13.83
N GLN A 131 -0.24 -6.80 -12.97
CA GLN A 131 -1.55 -7.41 -12.75
C GLN A 131 -2.12 -7.02 -11.39
N PHE A 132 -3.44 -7.03 -11.28
CA PHE A 132 -4.17 -6.71 -10.06
C PHE A 132 -5.20 -7.79 -9.73
N THR A 133 -5.39 -8.05 -8.44
CA THR A 133 -6.60 -8.66 -7.91
C THR A 133 -6.96 -8.04 -6.56
N GLY A 134 -8.26 -7.93 -6.29
CA GLY A 134 -8.75 -7.52 -4.99
C GLY A 134 -9.13 -8.68 -4.08
N HIS A 135 -9.02 -9.92 -4.53
CA HIS A 135 -9.45 -11.08 -3.75
C HIS A 135 -8.36 -11.55 -2.78
N ASP A 136 -8.78 -12.00 -1.60
CA ASP A 136 -7.96 -12.72 -0.64
C ASP A 136 -8.66 -14.07 -0.34
N PRO A 137 -8.10 -15.23 -0.75
CA PRO A 137 -6.79 -15.39 -1.39
C PRO A 137 -6.73 -14.82 -2.84
N PRO A 138 -5.53 -14.45 -3.34
CA PRO A 138 -5.36 -13.89 -4.68
C PRO A 138 -5.79 -14.85 -5.80
N VAL A 139 -6.83 -14.46 -6.53
CA VAL A 139 -7.36 -15.19 -7.70
C VAL A 139 -7.82 -14.21 -8.78
N ASN A 140 -8.09 -14.69 -10.00
CA ASN A 140 -8.65 -13.89 -11.10
C ASN A 140 -7.83 -12.63 -11.44
N TRP A 141 -6.51 -12.78 -11.55
CA TRP A 141 -5.61 -11.69 -11.90
C TRP A 141 -5.96 -11.05 -13.25
N VAL A 142 -5.99 -9.72 -13.26
CA VAL A 142 -6.24 -8.92 -14.47
C VAL A 142 -5.04 -8.03 -14.72
N LYS A 143 -4.51 -8.06 -15.94
CA LYS A 143 -3.47 -7.12 -16.36
C LYS A 143 -4.05 -5.71 -16.47
N ILE A 144 -3.46 -4.77 -15.73
CA ILE A 144 -3.89 -3.37 -15.69
C ILE A 144 -2.95 -2.47 -16.48
N TYR A 145 -1.64 -2.74 -16.38
CA TYR A 145 -0.62 -1.89 -16.97
C TYR A 145 0.41 -2.69 -17.76
N ASP A 146 0.84 -2.13 -18.89
CA ASP A 146 2.07 -2.54 -19.55
C ASP A 146 3.28 -1.81 -18.95
N TRP A 147 4.44 -2.45 -19.03
CA TRP A 147 5.73 -1.84 -18.69
C TRP A 147 6.09 -0.74 -19.69
N ASP A 148 6.64 0.34 -19.17
CA ASP A 148 7.30 1.38 -19.96
C ASP A 148 8.78 1.01 -20.16
N ASN A 149 9.38 1.40 -21.29
CA ASN A 149 10.79 1.17 -21.59
C ASN A 149 11.60 2.44 -21.32
N ILE A 150 12.81 2.31 -20.77
CA ILE A 150 13.72 3.44 -20.61
C ILE A 150 14.47 3.66 -21.93
N GLY A 151 14.07 4.67 -22.73
CA GLY A 151 14.85 5.15 -23.88
C GLY A 151 14.26 4.93 -25.28
N VAL A 152 12.96 5.18 -25.48
CA VAL A 152 12.36 5.38 -26.81
C VAL A 152 11.70 6.74 -26.90
#